data_AF-I3Z7Y3-F1
#
_entry.id   AF-I3Z7Y3-F1
#
_cell.length_a   1.000
_cell.length_b   1.000
_cell.length_c   1.000
_cell.angle_alpha   90.00
_cell.angle_beta   90.00
_cell.angle_gamma   90.00
#
_symmetry.space_group_name_H-M   'P 1'
#
loop_
_entity.id
_entity.type
_entity.pdbx_description
1 polymer ?
#
loop_
_entity_poly.entity_id
_entity_poly.type
_entity_poly.pdbx_seq_one_letter_code
_entity_poly.pdbx_strand_id
1 'polypeptide(L)'
;MEVSREAILHKTHYGLNIYAYVLRQYYTGETVLSLSGRDCKPAKNPFNADKPTLIVKVVDGCATHTDSEEAIAQGNVFDFAALHFSLEGQALLDKLNEELHLRIGKQQGFYAQAESQPTVALPEIVKPAAPVFSYFNKPVTNVTPSRQASLVEVYHLIKGNEFASCTSTLRNIPGPKEARKYKAQNFDYVTFSGTFSKRNDANLQRYSGLLTIDFDHIQDIPSLKVALLNDHYFETELLFVSPSGDGLKWVIPIDLTQAKHQDYFKAVANYVSHTYQLEIDQSGKDISRACFLPHDSEIFINPKYL
;
A
#
# COMPACT_ATOMS: atom_id res chain seq x y z
N MET A 1 29.90 14.69 13.19
CA MET A 1 29.39 13.56 14.00
C MET A 1 30.30 12.39 13.76
N GLU A 2 30.96 11.89 14.80
CA GLU A 2 31.76 10.66 14.76
C GLU A 2 30.89 9.43 14.47
N VAL A 3 31.49 8.36 13.95
CA VAL A 3 30.78 7.11 13.65
C VAL A 3 30.47 6.38 14.95
N SER A 4 29.22 6.49 15.42
CA SER A 4 28.73 5.83 16.64
C SER A 4 27.60 4.84 16.35
N ARG A 5 27.32 3.95 17.31
CA ARG A 5 26.21 2.99 17.23
C ARG A 5 24.87 3.70 17.02
N GLU A 6 24.63 4.78 17.75
CA GLU A 6 23.39 5.56 17.69
C GLU A 6 23.22 6.22 16.32
N ALA A 7 24.31 6.78 15.77
CA ALA A 7 24.30 7.40 14.44
C ALA A 7 24.02 6.40 13.32
N ILE A 8 24.54 5.17 13.46
CA ILE A 8 24.27 4.07 12.53
C ILE A 8 22.81 3.64 12.64
N LEU A 9 22.32 3.33 13.86
CA LEU A 9 20.93 2.90 14.08
C LEU A 9 19.92 3.91 13.52
N HIS A 10 20.16 5.21 13.71
CA HIS A 10 19.31 6.27 13.17
C HIS A 10 19.24 6.25 11.63
N LYS A 11 20.36 5.96 10.94
CA LYS A 11 20.42 5.89 9.48
C LYS A 11 19.98 4.55 8.89
N THR A 12 19.93 3.49 9.69
CA THR A 12 19.63 2.13 9.23
C THR A 12 18.27 1.62 9.69
N HIS A 13 17.35 2.53 10.03
CA HIS A 13 16.01 2.21 10.54
C HIS A 13 16.07 1.24 11.73
N TYR A 14 16.73 1.68 12.80
CA TYR A 14 16.97 0.91 14.03
C TYR A 14 17.81 -0.36 13.83
N GLY A 15 18.46 -0.53 12.66
CA GLY A 15 19.31 -1.68 12.37
C GLY A 15 18.69 -2.71 11.42
N LEU A 16 17.42 -2.56 11.05
CA LEU A 16 16.76 -3.49 10.12
C LEU A 16 17.45 -3.53 8.74
N ASN A 17 17.95 -2.39 8.27
CA ASN A 17 18.68 -2.34 6.99
C ASN A 17 20.01 -3.11 7.04
N ILE A 18 20.62 -3.24 8.23
CA ILE A 18 21.87 -3.99 8.41
C ILE A 18 21.58 -5.50 8.36
N TYR A 19 20.54 -5.98 9.05
CA TYR A 19 20.11 -7.38 8.92
C TYR A 19 19.77 -7.73 7.47
N ALA A 20 19.00 -6.87 6.80
CA ALA A 20 18.65 -7.06 5.40
C ALA A 20 19.88 -7.09 4.50
N TYR A 21 20.86 -6.19 4.74
CA TYR A 21 22.11 -6.17 4.00
C TYR A 21 22.88 -7.48 4.14
N VAL A 22 23.10 -7.92 5.39
CA VAL A 22 23.85 -9.14 5.70
C VAL A 22 23.15 -10.35 5.08
N LEU A 23 21.84 -10.50 5.27
CA LEU A 23 21.09 -11.65 4.74
C LEU A 23 21.11 -11.70 3.19
N ARG A 24 21.12 -10.55 2.50
CA ARG A 24 21.21 -10.50 1.04
C ARG A 24 22.55 -10.98 0.48
N GLN A 25 23.61 -10.98 1.30
CA GLN A 25 24.89 -11.58 0.91
C GLN A 25 24.81 -13.11 0.80
N TYR A 26 23.87 -13.74 1.54
CA TYR A 26 23.64 -15.19 1.52
C TYR A 26 22.49 -15.58 0.58
N TYR A 27 21.44 -14.75 0.50
CA TYR A 27 20.22 -15.03 -0.26
C TYR A 27 19.93 -13.94 -1.30
N THR A 28 20.78 -13.86 -2.33
CA THR A 28 20.66 -12.82 -3.35
C THR A 28 19.37 -13.00 -4.17
N GLY A 29 18.59 -11.91 -4.30
CA GLY A 29 17.34 -11.91 -5.07
C GLY A 29 16.11 -12.45 -4.33
N GLU A 30 16.27 -12.88 -3.07
CA GLU A 30 15.17 -13.34 -2.23
C GLU A 30 14.67 -12.25 -1.27
N THR A 31 13.41 -12.40 -0.83
CA THR A 31 12.88 -11.62 0.30
C THR A 31 13.46 -12.18 1.60
N VAL A 32 14.42 -11.45 2.17
CA VAL A 32 15.19 -11.90 3.36
C VAL A 32 14.55 -11.57 4.70
N LEU A 33 13.66 -10.58 4.76
CA LEU A 33 12.92 -10.19 5.97
C LEU A 33 11.50 -9.80 5.57
N SER A 34 10.51 -10.29 6.31
CA SER A 34 9.10 -9.94 6.15
C SER A 34 8.58 -9.35 7.45
N LEU A 35 8.39 -8.03 7.47
CA LEU A 35 7.86 -7.29 8.61
C LEU A 35 6.33 -7.46 8.70
N SER A 36 5.83 -7.72 9.90
CA SER A 36 4.40 -7.76 10.23
C SER A 36 4.18 -7.04 11.56
N GLY A 37 3.87 -5.74 11.50
CA GLY A 37 3.80 -4.91 12.71
C GLY A 37 5.20 -4.59 13.27
N ARG A 38 5.44 -4.89 14.56
CA ARG A 38 6.76 -4.72 15.22
C ARG A 38 7.63 -5.98 15.21
N ASP A 39 7.12 -7.07 14.61
CA ASP A 39 7.77 -8.37 14.56
C ASP A 39 8.09 -8.77 13.10
N CYS A 40 9.19 -9.49 12.89
CA CYS A 40 9.43 -10.20 11.64
C CYS A 40 8.89 -11.63 11.72
N LYS A 41 8.37 -12.15 10.59
CA LYS A 41 8.21 -13.61 10.42
C LYS A 41 9.59 -14.29 10.52
N PRO A 42 9.67 -15.57 10.92
CA PRO A 42 10.94 -16.30 10.95
C PRO A 42 11.63 -16.24 9.58
N ALA A 43 12.87 -15.75 9.59
CA ALA A 43 13.73 -15.59 8.43
C ALA A 43 14.75 -16.73 8.35
N LYS A 44 15.27 -16.99 7.14
CA LYS A 44 16.35 -17.96 6.95
C LYS A 44 17.60 -17.52 7.70
N ASN A 45 18.16 -18.42 8.49
CA ASN A 45 19.37 -18.20 9.27
C ASN A 45 20.59 -18.78 8.53
N PRO A 46 21.47 -17.94 7.93
CA PRO A 46 22.66 -18.44 7.23
C PRO A 46 23.67 -19.14 8.14
N PHE A 47 23.52 -18.97 9.46
CA PHE A 47 24.36 -19.61 10.47
C PHE A 47 23.71 -20.88 11.06
N ASN A 48 22.54 -21.29 10.55
CA ASN A 48 21.85 -22.53 10.94
C ASN A 48 21.29 -23.27 9.71
N ALA A 49 22.18 -23.63 8.77
CA ALA A 49 21.84 -24.40 7.57
C ALA A 49 20.62 -23.83 6.80
N ASP A 50 20.51 -22.50 6.74
CA ASP A 50 19.47 -21.73 6.05
C ASP A 50 18.03 -22.00 6.53
N LYS A 51 17.86 -22.64 7.69
CA LYS A 51 16.55 -22.90 8.28
C LYS A 51 15.86 -21.60 8.69
N PRO A 52 14.52 -21.52 8.67
CA PRO A 52 13.77 -20.33 9.04
C PRO A 52 13.68 -20.15 10.57
N THR A 53 14.82 -20.00 11.25
CA THR A 53 14.90 -19.95 12.72
C THR A 53 15.26 -18.56 13.26
N LEU A 54 15.66 -17.62 12.38
CA LEU A 54 16.04 -16.26 12.77
C LEU A 54 14.79 -15.38 12.97
N ILE A 55 14.56 -14.93 14.19
CA ILE A 55 13.44 -14.03 14.52
C ILE A 55 14.03 -12.66 14.86
N VAL A 56 13.69 -11.63 14.09
CA VAL A 56 14.15 -10.25 14.29
C VAL A 56 13.01 -9.38 14.81
N LYS A 57 13.28 -8.56 15.83
CA LYS A 57 12.30 -7.64 16.45
C LYS A 57 12.96 -6.30 16.78
N VAL A 58 12.20 -5.22 16.83
CA VAL A 58 12.72 -3.93 17.29
C VAL A 58 12.31 -3.70 18.74
N VAL A 59 13.29 -3.63 19.63
CA VAL A 59 13.12 -3.39 21.07
C VAL A 59 13.91 -2.13 21.43
N ASP A 60 13.26 -1.16 22.07
CA ASP A 60 13.87 0.10 22.54
C ASP A 60 14.69 0.85 21.47
N GLY A 61 14.22 0.86 20.22
CA GLY A 61 14.88 1.55 19.11
C GLY A 61 16.12 0.83 18.55
N CYS A 62 16.29 -0.46 18.87
CA CYS A 62 17.35 -1.31 18.31
C CYS A 62 16.76 -2.64 17.83
N ALA A 63 17.15 -3.06 16.62
CA ALA A 63 16.78 -4.37 16.09
C ALA A 63 17.59 -5.48 16.76
N THR A 64 16.89 -6.42 17.40
CA THR A 64 17.43 -7.59 18.09
C THR A 64 16.98 -8.86 17.40
N HIS A 65 17.74 -9.94 17.59
CA HIS A 65 17.41 -11.26 17.05
C HIS A 65 17.45 -12.34 18.13
N THR A 66 16.60 -13.35 17.92
CA THR A 66 16.63 -14.63 18.64
C THR A 66 16.63 -15.77 17.62
N ASP A 67 17.27 -16.87 17.97
CA ASP A 67 17.25 -18.10 17.17
C ASP A 67 16.39 -19.16 17.88
N SER A 68 15.36 -19.67 17.21
CA SER A 68 14.47 -20.67 17.80
C SER A 68 15.15 -22.02 18.06
N GLU A 69 16.27 -22.29 17.41
CA GLU A 69 17.08 -23.50 17.62
C GLU A 69 18.40 -23.22 18.35
N GLU A 70 18.60 -22.00 18.85
CA GLU A 70 19.79 -21.59 19.62
C GLU A 70 21.15 -21.82 18.91
N ALA A 71 21.17 -21.88 17.57
CA ALA A 71 22.42 -22.04 16.81
C ALA A 71 23.26 -20.75 16.80
N ILE A 72 22.62 -19.59 16.94
CA ILE A 72 23.28 -18.33 17.29
C ILE A 72 22.73 -17.76 18.60
N ALA A 73 23.60 -17.14 19.39
CA ALA A 73 23.21 -16.49 20.64
C ALA A 73 22.27 -15.31 20.36
N GLN A 74 21.32 -15.08 21.27
CA GLN A 74 20.48 -13.89 21.21
C GLN A 74 21.34 -12.63 21.26
N GLY A 75 21.09 -11.70 20.34
CA GLY A 75 21.89 -10.49 20.21
C GLY A 75 21.16 -9.35 19.52
N ASN A 76 21.90 -8.28 19.26
CA ASN A 76 21.44 -7.12 18.50
C ASN A 76 22.02 -7.14 17.07
N VAL A 77 21.64 -6.12 16.30
CA VAL A 77 22.06 -5.94 14.92
C VAL A 77 23.58 -5.94 14.71
N PHE A 78 24.33 -5.36 15.65
CA PHE A 78 25.80 -5.32 15.57
C PHE A 78 26.39 -6.70 15.84
N ASP A 79 25.80 -7.47 16.76
CA ASP A 79 26.26 -8.84 17.04
C ASP A 79 26.03 -9.73 15.81
N PHE A 80 24.89 -9.58 15.14
CA PHE A 80 24.61 -10.30 13.89
C PHE A 80 25.54 -9.89 12.74
N ALA A 81 25.82 -8.59 12.60
CA ALA A 81 26.77 -8.10 11.61
C ALA A 81 28.20 -8.58 11.91
N ALA A 82 28.58 -8.70 13.19
CA ALA A 82 29.87 -9.24 13.61
C ALA A 82 30.05 -10.69 13.16
N LEU A 83 29.00 -11.53 13.22
CA LEU A 83 29.04 -12.91 12.70
C LEU A 83 29.36 -12.98 11.20
N HIS A 84 28.86 -12.03 10.42
CA HIS A 84 29.10 -11.98 8.97
C HIS A 84 30.48 -11.39 8.63
N PHE A 85 30.80 -10.22 9.18
CA PHE A 85 32.03 -9.50 8.84
C PHE A 85 33.26 -9.99 9.61
N SER A 86 33.07 -10.78 10.67
CA SER A 86 34.14 -11.18 11.60
C SER A 86 34.90 -9.97 12.18
N LEU A 87 34.16 -8.90 12.49
CA LEU A 87 34.68 -7.64 13.03
C LEU A 87 33.88 -7.22 14.27
N GLU A 88 34.53 -6.52 15.19
CA GLU A 88 33.93 -6.00 16.42
C GLU A 88 34.32 -4.53 16.68
N GLY A 89 33.63 -3.89 17.63
CA GLY A 89 33.96 -2.55 18.09
C GLY A 89 33.91 -1.50 16.98
N GLN A 90 34.84 -0.53 17.01
CA GLN A 90 34.86 0.58 16.05
C GLN A 90 35.10 0.12 14.60
N ALA A 91 35.92 -0.93 14.40
CA ALA A 91 36.20 -1.46 13.08
C ALA A 91 34.93 -1.97 12.38
N LEU A 92 34.02 -2.60 13.14
CA LEU A 92 32.71 -2.99 12.62
C LEU A 92 31.85 -1.77 12.27
N LEU A 93 31.84 -0.73 13.10
CA LEU A 93 31.05 0.48 12.83
C LEU A 93 31.55 1.22 11.59
N ASP A 94 32.87 1.31 11.42
CA ASP A 94 33.49 1.92 10.25
C ASP A 94 33.20 1.10 8.99
N LYS A 95 33.29 -0.23 9.09
CA LYS A 95 32.92 -1.13 7.98
C LYS A 95 31.46 -0.99 7.59
N LEU A 96 30.55 -0.92 8.57
CA LEU A 96 29.12 -0.69 8.31
C LEU A 96 28.87 0.70 7.69
N ASN A 97 29.57 1.73 8.15
CA ASN A 97 29.49 3.08 7.58
C ASN A 97 30.00 3.12 6.13
N GLU A 98 31.00 2.31 5.79
CA GLU A 98 31.54 2.14 4.44
C GLU A 98 30.59 1.34 3.54
N GLU A 99 30.25 0.10 3.92
CA GLU A 99 29.46 -0.86 3.13
C GLU A 99 28.03 -0.37 2.88
N LEU A 100 27.42 0.29 3.87
CA LEU A 100 26.08 0.86 3.75
C LEU A 100 26.11 2.33 3.31
N HIS A 101 27.30 2.86 3.01
CA HIS A 101 27.50 4.24 2.55
C HIS A 101 26.82 5.31 3.44
N LEU A 102 26.88 5.15 4.77
CA LEU A 102 26.13 5.98 5.72
C LEU A 102 26.67 7.42 5.84
N ARG A 103 27.94 7.63 5.42
CA ARG A 103 28.67 8.92 5.39
C ARG A 103 28.70 9.65 6.74
N ILE A 104 28.68 8.90 7.85
CA ILE A 104 28.89 9.44 9.19
C ILE A 104 30.39 9.77 9.33
N GLY A 105 30.74 10.86 10.02
CA GLY A 105 32.15 11.22 10.28
C GLY A 105 32.82 12.16 9.27
N LYS A 106 32.31 12.32 8.04
CA LYS A 106 32.99 13.13 7.02
C LYS A 106 32.59 14.62 7.09
N GLN A 107 33.55 15.52 7.37
CA GLN A 107 33.39 16.97 7.18
C GLN A 107 33.27 17.28 5.67
N GLN A 108 32.35 18.18 5.32
CA GLN A 108 32.21 18.69 3.95
C GLN A 108 33.50 19.39 3.53
N GLY A 109 34.27 18.74 2.65
CA GLY A 109 35.44 19.33 2.01
C GLY A 109 35.15 19.75 0.57
N PHE A 110 35.44 21.02 0.28
CA PHE A 110 36.03 21.51 -0.98
C PHE A 110 35.23 21.64 -2.29
N TYR A 111 33.90 21.75 -2.27
CA TYR A 111 33.18 22.25 -3.48
C TYR A 111 32.29 23.45 -3.16
N ALA A 112 32.95 24.61 -3.06
CA ALA A 112 32.38 25.88 -3.49
C ALA A 112 32.85 26.11 -4.94
N GLN A 113 31.88 26.43 -5.81
CA GLN A 113 31.97 26.72 -7.25
C GLN A 113 31.82 25.56 -8.24
N ALA A 114 30.92 25.84 -9.20
CA ALA A 114 30.30 24.95 -10.14
C ALA A 114 31.26 24.53 -11.27
N GLU A 115 31.52 23.23 -11.38
CA GLU A 115 31.60 22.55 -12.67
C GLU A 115 30.85 21.21 -12.57
N SER A 116 30.09 20.94 -13.62
CA SER A 116 29.06 19.90 -13.73
C SER A 116 29.62 18.48 -13.63
N GLN A 117 29.41 17.81 -12.50
CA GLN A 117 29.49 16.35 -12.40
C GLN A 117 28.14 15.74 -12.80
N PRO A 118 28.11 14.61 -13.54
CA PRO A 118 26.86 13.94 -13.87
C PRO A 118 26.20 13.49 -12.58
N THR A 119 25.04 14.06 -12.28
CA THR A 119 24.14 13.58 -11.24
C THR A 119 23.77 12.14 -11.56
N VAL A 120 24.45 11.17 -10.97
CA VAL A 120 23.84 9.86 -10.78
C VAL A 120 22.79 10.09 -9.71
N ALA A 121 21.54 10.32 -10.17
CA ALA A 121 20.40 10.40 -9.30
C ALA A 121 20.43 9.15 -8.39
N LEU A 122 20.50 9.36 -7.07
CA LEU A 122 19.91 8.39 -6.15
C LEU A 122 18.53 8.09 -6.77
N PRO A 123 18.16 6.81 -7.02
CA PRO A 123 16.81 6.55 -7.46
C PRO A 123 15.93 7.17 -6.38
N GLU A 124 15.24 8.26 -6.75
CA GLU A 124 14.09 8.69 -5.97
C GLU A 124 13.29 7.42 -5.76
N ILE A 125 12.80 7.19 -4.54
CA ILE A 125 11.68 6.27 -4.38
C ILE A 125 10.55 6.97 -5.13
N VAL A 126 10.51 6.76 -6.45
CA VAL A 126 9.48 7.28 -7.33
C VAL A 126 8.25 6.51 -6.90
N LYS A 127 7.49 7.11 -5.97
CA LYS A 127 6.17 6.59 -5.62
C LYS A 127 5.45 6.37 -6.94
N PRO A 128 4.90 5.17 -7.20
CA PRO A 128 4.20 4.93 -8.43
C PRO A 128 3.14 6.02 -8.60
N ALA A 129 3.10 6.62 -9.80
CA ALA A 129 2.10 7.63 -10.09
C ALA A 129 0.72 7.03 -9.83
N ALA A 130 -0.06 7.67 -8.94
CA ALA A 130 -1.38 7.18 -8.59
C ALA A 130 -2.26 7.10 -9.84
N PRO A 131 -3.05 6.01 -10.02
CA PRO A 131 -3.97 5.88 -11.13
C PRO A 131 -4.92 7.08 -11.22
N VAL A 132 -5.26 7.47 -12.44
CA VAL A 132 -6.11 8.61 -12.74
C VAL A 132 -7.36 8.15 -13.49
N PHE A 133 -8.49 8.75 -13.16
CA PHE A 133 -9.80 8.41 -13.71
C PHE A 133 -10.71 9.65 -13.79
N SER A 134 -11.86 9.51 -14.44
CA SER A 134 -12.82 10.61 -14.56
C SER A 134 -13.58 10.86 -13.25
N TYR A 135 -13.70 12.14 -12.90
CA TYR A 135 -14.52 12.66 -11.81
C TYR A 135 -15.74 13.38 -12.37
N PHE A 136 -16.89 13.19 -11.73
CA PHE A 136 -18.17 13.74 -12.15
C PHE A 136 -18.86 14.42 -10.96
N ASN A 137 -19.27 15.67 -11.17
CA ASN A 137 -20.12 16.36 -10.22
C ASN A 137 -21.53 15.77 -10.29
N LYS A 138 -22.18 15.64 -9.14
CA LYS A 138 -23.60 15.31 -9.00
C LYS A 138 -24.49 16.20 -9.88
N PRO A 139 -25.66 15.70 -10.30
CA PRO A 139 -26.21 14.35 -10.04
C PRO A 139 -25.60 13.26 -10.92
N VAL A 140 -25.92 11.98 -10.68
CA VAL A 140 -25.42 10.83 -11.47
C VAL A 140 -25.80 10.86 -12.96
N THR A 141 -26.80 11.68 -13.31
CA THR A 141 -27.19 11.95 -14.70
C THR A 141 -26.23 12.88 -15.43
N ASN A 142 -25.33 13.58 -14.71
CA ASN A 142 -24.24 14.32 -15.32
C ASN A 142 -23.17 13.34 -15.82
N VAL A 143 -23.24 13.00 -17.10
CA VAL A 143 -22.37 11.99 -17.74
C VAL A 143 -21.12 12.58 -18.40
N THR A 144 -20.89 13.89 -18.28
CA THR A 144 -19.67 14.53 -18.79
C THR A 144 -18.72 14.74 -17.60
N PRO A 145 -17.47 14.27 -17.65
CA PRO A 145 -16.54 14.46 -16.53
C PRO A 145 -16.29 15.95 -16.31
N SER A 146 -16.23 16.37 -15.06
CA SER A 146 -15.81 17.74 -14.73
C SER A 146 -14.29 17.88 -14.82
N ARG A 147 -13.56 16.82 -14.49
CA ARG A 147 -12.10 16.75 -14.51
C ARG A 147 -11.61 15.30 -14.39
N GLN A 148 -10.30 15.14 -14.45
CA GLN A 148 -9.63 13.93 -13.98
C GLN A 148 -9.29 14.07 -12.48
N ALA A 149 -9.26 12.94 -11.77
CA ALA A 149 -8.85 12.86 -10.37
C ALA A 149 -7.91 11.66 -10.18
N SER A 150 -6.94 11.80 -9.28
CA SER A 150 -6.06 10.68 -8.91
C SER A 150 -6.66 9.86 -7.76
N LEU A 151 -6.20 8.62 -7.60
CA LEU A 151 -6.58 7.78 -6.47
C LEU A 151 -6.29 8.43 -5.11
N VAL A 152 -5.14 9.10 -4.99
CA VAL A 152 -4.74 9.84 -3.79
C VAL A 152 -5.65 11.02 -3.52
N GLU A 153 -6.07 11.73 -4.57
CA GLU A 153 -7.02 12.83 -4.40
C GLU A 153 -8.37 12.33 -3.88
N VAL A 154 -8.93 11.27 -4.48
CA VAL A 154 -10.18 10.67 -4.02
C VAL A 154 -10.08 10.16 -2.59
N TYR A 155 -8.95 9.57 -2.20
CA TYR A 155 -8.70 9.17 -0.82
C TYR A 155 -8.88 10.35 0.14
N HIS A 156 -8.26 11.50 -0.15
CA HIS A 156 -8.38 12.69 0.70
C HIS A 156 -9.81 13.27 0.70
N LEU A 157 -10.51 13.23 -0.43
CA LEU A 157 -11.90 13.69 -0.52
C LEU A 157 -12.85 12.82 0.32
N ILE A 158 -12.71 11.49 0.26
CA ILE A 158 -13.53 10.55 1.04
C ILE A 158 -13.18 10.63 2.54
N LYS A 159 -11.89 10.73 2.87
CA LYS A 159 -11.43 10.82 4.27
C LYS A 159 -11.80 12.16 4.92
N GLY A 160 -11.81 13.23 4.13
CA GLY A 160 -12.14 14.58 4.56
C GLY A 160 -13.64 14.80 4.70
N ASN A 161 -14.00 15.96 5.25
CA ASN A 161 -15.41 16.26 5.57
C ASN A 161 -16.28 16.68 4.37
N GLU A 162 -15.73 16.71 3.15
CA GLU A 162 -16.42 17.22 1.95
C GLU A 162 -17.75 16.50 1.68
N PHE A 163 -17.78 15.19 1.88
CA PHE A 163 -18.98 14.36 1.71
C PHE A 163 -19.70 14.03 3.03
N ALA A 164 -19.28 14.60 4.16
CA ALA A 164 -19.80 14.22 5.48
C ALA A 164 -21.29 14.55 5.64
N SER A 165 -21.70 15.74 5.20
CA SER A 165 -23.09 16.20 5.31
C SER A 165 -24.03 15.32 4.46
N CYS A 166 -23.74 15.14 3.16
CA CYS A 166 -24.60 14.33 2.29
C CYS A 166 -24.60 12.84 2.68
N THR A 167 -23.48 12.31 3.18
CA THR A 167 -23.41 10.94 3.72
C THR A 167 -24.28 10.78 4.96
N SER A 168 -24.17 11.69 5.92
CA SER A 168 -25.02 11.67 7.12
C SER A 168 -26.50 11.81 6.77
N THR A 169 -26.86 12.73 5.86
CA THR A 169 -28.26 12.88 5.41
C THR A 169 -28.77 11.58 4.78
N LEU A 170 -28.01 10.96 3.86
CA LEU A 170 -28.42 9.71 3.22
C LEU A 170 -28.71 8.60 4.24
N ARG A 171 -27.83 8.42 5.23
CA ARG A 171 -27.94 7.37 6.26
C ARG A 171 -29.13 7.56 7.19
N ASN A 172 -29.66 8.78 7.30
CA ASN A 172 -30.84 9.09 8.10
C ASN A 172 -32.17 9.02 7.32
N ILE A 173 -32.15 8.68 6.02
CA ILE A 173 -33.38 8.51 5.22
C ILE A 173 -33.94 7.09 5.46
N PRO A 174 -35.15 6.94 6.03
CA PRO A 174 -35.69 5.61 6.36
C PRO A 174 -36.12 4.78 5.15
N GLY A 175 -36.60 5.45 4.10
CA GLY A 175 -37.19 4.81 2.93
C GLY A 175 -36.14 4.46 1.87
N PRO A 176 -36.01 3.19 1.44
CA PRO A 176 -35.02 2.79 0.44
C PRO A 176 -35.14 3.53 -0.89
N LYS A 177 -36.38 3.88 -1.28
CA LYS A 177 -36.66 4.60 -2.54
C LYS A 177 -36.18 6.05 -2.46
N GLU A 178 -36.48 6.72 -1.36
CA GLU A 178 -36.05 8.08 -1.06
C GLU A 178 -34.53 8.14 -0.93
N ALA A 179 -33.92 7.18 -0.22
CA ALA A 179 -32.47 7.07 -0.07
C ALA A 179 -31.77 6.89 -1.43
N ARG A 180 -32.30 6.01 -2.30
CA ARG A 180 -31.77 5.82 -3.66
C ARG A 180 -31.88 7.09 -4.50
N LYS A 181 -33.00 7.81 -4.42
CA LYS A 181 -33.20 9.09 -5.13
C LYS A 181 -32.22 10.16 -4.62
N TYR A 182 -32.09 10.29 -3.30
CA TYR A 182 -31.16 11.23 -2.68
C TYR A 182 -29.72 10.93 -3.08
N LYS A 183 -29.28 9.67 -2.99
CA LYS A 183 -27.95 9.22 -3.39
C LYS A 183 -27.63 9.60 -4.82
N ALA A 184 -28.54 9.30 -5.76
CA ALA A 184 -28.37 9.63 -7.18
C ALA A 184 -28.29 11.14 -7.47
N GLN A 185 -28.88 11.98 -6.61
CA GLN A 185 -28.93 13.43 -6.79
C GLN A 185 -27.81 14.19 -6.09
N ASN A 186 -27.27 13.66 -4.98
CA ASN A 186 -26.48 14.43 -4.03
C ASN A 186 -25.00 14.01 -3.90
N PHE A 187 -24.59 12.94 -4.57
CA PHE A 187 -23.23 12.42 -4.50
C PHE A 187 -22.47 12.63 -5.80
N ASP A 188 -21.28 13.20 -5.67
CA ASP A 188 -20.28 13.17 -6.73
C ASP A 188 -19.78 11.73 -6.86
N TYR A 189 -19.20 11.42 -8.02
CA TYR A 189 -18.82 10.05 -8.33
C TYR A 189 -17.66 9.99 -9.30
N VAL A 190 -17.00 8.84 -9.35
CA VAL A 190 -15.86 8.57 -10.23
C VAL A 190 -16.08 7.30 -11.03
N THR A 191 -15.26 7.09 -12.05
CA THR A 191 -15.17 5.83 -12.80
C THR A 191 -13.79 5.23 -12.60
N PHE A 192 -13.55 4.56 -11.48
CA PHE A 192 -12.20 4.10 -11.11
C PHE A 192 -11.46 3.38 -12.23
N SER A 193 -12.14 2.63 -13.09
CA SER A 193 -11.55 1.88 -14.21
C SER A 193 -10.93 2.72 -15.33
N GLY A 194 -11.21 4.03 -15.40
CA GLY A 194 -10.59 4.88 -16.42
C GLY A 194 -11.13 6.30 -16.56
N THR A 195 -10.61 6.97 -17.59
CA THR A 195 -11.02 8.29 -18.03
C THR A 195 -11.87 8.19 -19.30
N PHE A 196 -12.85 9.07 -19.43
CA PHE A 196 -13.84 9.04 -20.48
C PHE A 196 -14.13 10.45 -21.00
N SER A 197 -14.47 10.60 -22.27
CA SER A 197 -15.03 11.87 -22.78
C SER A 197 -16.50 12.05 -22.37
N LYS A 198 -17.20 10.93 -22.17
CA LYS A 198 -18.57 10.82 -21.66
C LYS A 198 -18.74 9.46 -20.99
N ARG A 199 -19.50 9.37 -19.90
CA ARG A 199 -19.68 8.14 -19.12
C ARG A 199 -20.47 7.07 -19.89
N ASN A 200 -19.74 6.28 -20.67
CA ASN A 200 -20.14 5.02 -21.28
C ASN A 200 -18.89 4.33 -21.82
N ASP A 201 -18.92 3.00 -21.96
CA ASP A 201 -17.75 2.21 -22.35
C ASP A 201 -17.19 2.57 -23.73
N ALA A 202 -18.05 3.00 -24.67
CA ALA A 202 -17.65 3.41 -26.01
C ALA A 202 -16.87 4.74 -26.06
N ASN A 203 -16.90 5.52 -24.97
CA ASN A 203 -16.22 6.81 -24.86
C ASN A 203 -15.02 6.76 -23.91
N LEU A 204 -14.50 5.56 -23.65
CA LEU A 204 -13.27 5.37 -22.88
C LEU A 204 -12.08 6.01 -23.61
N GLN A 205 -11.32 6.85 -22.89
CA GLN A 205 -10.11 7.47 -23.39
C GLN A 205 -8.86 6.73 -22.92
N ARG A 206 -8.82 6.36 -21.63
CA ARG A 206 -7.68 5.65 -21.04
C ARG A 206 -8.12 4.82 -19.85
N TYR A 207 -7.68 3.56 -19.80
CA TYR A 207 -7.83 2.72 -18.62
C TYR A 207 -6.88 3.16 -17.50
N SER A 208 -7.36 3.07 -16.26
CA SER A 208 -6.55 3.33 -15.06
C SER A 208 -5.79 2.09 -14.57
N GLY A 209 -6.20 0.89 -15.01
CA GLY A 209 -5.71 -0.38 -14.46
C GLY A 209 -6.40 -0.78 -13.16
N LEU A 210 -7.51 -0.14 -12.78
CA LEU A 210 -8.27 -0.45 -11.58
C LEU A 210 -9.59 -1.17 -11.90
N LEU A 211 -10.03 -2.00 -10.96
CA LEU A 211 -11.35 -2.62 -10.94
C LEU A 211 -12.00 -2.32 -9.58
N THR A 212 -13.30 -2.00 -9.59
CA THR A 212 -14.07 -1.77 -8.36
C THR A 212 -15.05 -2.90 -8.14
N ILE A 213 -14.97 -3.49 -6.96
CA ILE A 213 -15.86 -4.53 -6.47
C ILE A 213 -16.78 -3.89 -5.43
N ASP A 214 -18.07 -4.10 -5.63
CA ASP A 214 -19.12 -3.51 -4.82
C ASP A 214 -19.82 -4.59 -3.99
N PHE A 215 -19.73 -4.45 -2.68
CA PHE A 215 -20.35 -5.31 -1.69
C PHE A 215 -21.52 -4.58 -1.06
N ASP A 216 -22.74 -5.07 -1.29
CA ASP A 216 -23.96 -4.53 -0.70
C ASP A 216 -24.43 -5.39 0.47
N HIS A 217 -25.05 -4.75 1.47
CA HIS A 217 -25.73 -5.40 2.61
C HIS A 217 -24.84 -6.36 3.42
N ILE A 218 -23.63 -5.90 3.76
CA ILE A 218 -22.66 -6.64 4.57
C ILE A 218 -23.00 -6.53 6.05
N GLN A 219 -23.16 -7.68 6.72
CA GLN A 219 -23.47 -7.75 8.15
C GLN A 219 -22.30 -7.34 9.04
N ASP A 220 -21.08 -7.83 8.73
CA ASP A 220 -19.87 -7.58 9.50
C ASP A 220 -18.81 -6.88 8.63
N ILE A 221 -18.97 -5.56 8.49
CA ILE A 221 -18.06 -4.71 7.73
C ILE A 221 -16.63 -4.74 8.28
N PRO A 222 -16.38 -4.61 9.61
CA PRO A 222 -15.02 -4.67 10.15
C PRO A 222 -14.27 -5.96 9.79
N SER A 223 -14.91 -7.13 9.96
CA SER A 223 -14.27 -8.41 9.64
C SER A 223 -13.97 -8.56 8.15
N LEU A 224 -14.92 -8.19 7.28
CA LEU A 224 -14.71 -8.24 5.84
C LEU A 224 -13.58 -7.28 5.41
N LYS A 225 -13.51 -6.08 6.00
CA LYS A 225 -12.44 -5.12 5.73
C LYS A 225 -11.06 -5.71 6.05
N VAL A 226 -10.91 -6.35 7.21
CA VAL A 226 -9.66 -7.03 7.58
C VAL A 226 -9.34 -8.16 6.61
N ALA A 227 -10.33 -8.96 6.22
CA ALA A 227 -10.14 -10.07 5.28
C ALA A 227 -9.65 -9.59 3.91
N LEU A 228 -10.30 -8.55 3.33
CA LEU A 228 -9.93 -7.98 2.04
C LEU A 228 -8.54 -7.31 2.05
N LEU A 229 -8.15 -6.67 3.17
CA LEU A 229 -6.82 -6.08 3.31
C LEU A 229 -5.70 -7.12 3.43
N ASN A 230 -6.02 -8.35 3.84
CA ASN A 230 -5.10 -9.47 3.94
C ASN A 230 -5.33 -10.52 2.83
N ASP A 231 -6.05 -10.16 1.76
CA ASP A 231 -6.30 -11.03 0.62
C ASP A 231 -4.98 -11.49 -0.01
N HIS A 232 -4.89 -12.77 -0.34
CA HIS A 232 -3.65 -13.38 -0.84
C HIS A 232 -3.41 -13.07 -2.33
N TYR A 233 -4.46 -12.85 -3.11
CA TYR A 233 -4.39 -12.71 -4.56
C TYR A 233 -4.49 -11.26 -5.00
N PHE A 234 -5.23 -10.43 -4.27
CA PHE A 234 -5.49 -9.05 -4.66
C PHE A 234 -4.92 -8.07 -3.66
N GLU A 235 -4.00 -7.23 -4.13
CA GLU A 235 -3.55 -6.08 -3.38
C GLU A 235 -4.67 -5.02 -3.34
N THR A 236 -5.05 -4.57 -2.15
CA THR A 236 -6.03 -3.49 -2.02
C THR A 236 -5.40 -2.16 -2.41
N GLU A 237 -5.98 -1.44 -3.38
CA GLU A 237 -5.57 -0.09 -3.77
C GLU A 237 -6.32 0.97 -2.97
N LEU A 238 -7.63 0.77 -2.78
CA LEU A 238 -8.52 1.62 -1.99
C LEU A 238 -9.67 0.79 -1.41
N LEU A 239 -10.07 1.04 -0.17
CA LEU A 239 -11.19 0.34 0.47
C LEU A 239 -11.93 1.27 1.43
N PHE A 240 -13.24 1.44 1.21
CA PHE A 240 -14.08 2.34 2.00
C PHE A 240 -15.52 1.86 2.14
N VAL A 241 -16.20 2.34 3.17
CA VAL A 241 -17.61 2.09 3.45
C VAL A 241 -18.49 2.81 2.42
N SER A 242 -19.48 2.10 1.88
CA SER A 242 -20.39 2.62 0.88
C SER A 242 -21.24 3.80 1.41
N PRO A 243 -21.85 4.62 0.53
CA PRO A 243 -22.68 5.75 0.95
C PRO A 243 -23.80 5.38 1.93
N SER A 244 -24.44 4.23 1.72
CA SER A 244 -25.53 3.73 2.57
C SER A 244 -25.06 3.31 3.97
N GLY A 245 -23.77 3.02 4.15
CA GLY A 245 -23.18 2.61 5.43
C GLY A 245 -23.21 1.10 5.70
N ASP A 246 -23.86 0.31 4.85
CA ASP A 246 -24.07 -1.13 5.01
C ASP A 246 -23.33 -1.96 3.93
N GLY A 247 -22.32 -1.38 3.29
CA GLY A 247 -21.55 -2.04 2.23
C GLY A 247 -20.11 -1.54 2.14
N LEU A 248 -19.33 -2.18 1.27
CA LEU A 248 -17.92 -1.83 1.02
C LEU A 248 -17.66 -1.64 -0.47
N LYS A 249 -16.80 -0.68 -0.80
CA LYS A 249 -16.21 -0.53 -2.13
C LYS A 249 -14.76 -0.95 -2.06
N TRP A 250 -14.39 -2.00 -2.77
CA TRP A 250 -13.04 -2.53 -2.82
C TRP A 250 -12.43 -2.28 -4.20
N VAL A 251 -11.35 -1.53 -4.25
CA VAL A 251 -10.65 -1.19 -5.49
C VAL A 251 -9.34 -1.96 -5.54
N ILE A 252 -9.15 -2.73 -6.62
CA ILE A 252 -8.01 -3.63 -6.83
C ILE A 252 -7.36 -3.33 -8.19
N PRO A 253 -6.07 -3.66 -8.39
CA PRO A 253 -5.43 -3.52 -9.69
C PRO A 253 -5.80 -4.69 -10.60
N ILE A 254 -5.83 -4.45 -11.91
CA ILE A 254 -5.98 -5.49 -12.95
C ILE A 254 -4.98 -5.26 -14.08
N ASP A 255 -4.50 -6.35 -14.67
CA ASP A 255 -3.55 -6.32 -15.77
C ASP A 255 -4.23 -6.65 -17.11
N LEU A 256 -4.62 -5.60 -17.83
CA LEU A 256 -5.34 -5.74 -19.10
C LEU A 256 -4.51 -6.40 -20.22
N THR A 257 -3.21 -6.64 -20.01
CA THR A 257 -2.40 -7.45 -20.94
C THR A 257 -2.70 -8.94 -20.83
N GLN A 258 -3.21 -9.40 -19.69
CA GLN A 258 -3.53 -10.81 -19.44
C GLN A 258 -5.00 -11.16 -19.76
N ALA A 259 -5.93 -10.26 -19.45
CA ALA A 259 -7.35 -10.49 -19.69
C ALA A 259 -8.14 -9.19 -19.85
N LYS A 260 -9.34 -9.28 -20.44
CA LYS A 260 -10.23 -8.12 -20.57
C LYS A 260 -10.85 -7.78 -19.22
N HIS A 261 -11.27 -6.53 -19.06
CA HIS A 261 -11.94 -6.04 -17.85
C HIS A 261 -13.13 -6.93 -17.41
N GLN A 262 -13.99 -7.33 -18.34
CA GLN A 262 -15.15 -8.18 -18.05
C GLN A 262 -14.75 -9.60 -17.60
N ASP A 263 -13.65 -10.14 -18.15
CA ASP A 263 -13.13 -11.45 -17.77
C ASP A 263 -12.54 -11.40 -16.36
N TYR A 264 -11.80 -10.32 -16.04
CA TYR A 264 -11.36 -10.04 -14.67
C TYR A 264 -12.53 -9.92 -13.71
N PHE A 265 -13.55 -9.12 -14.05
CA PHE A 265 -14.72 -8.96 -13.19
C PHE A 265 -15.40 -10.31 -12.92
N LYS A 266 -15.56 -11.15 -13.94
CA LYS A 266 -16.14 -12.49 -13.78
C LYS A 266 -15.26 -13.39 -12.90
N ALA A 267 -13.94 -13.36 -13.09
CA ALA A 267 -13.01 -14.15 -12.28
C ALA A 267 -13.03 -13.70 -10.81
N VAL A 268 -13.02 -12.40 -10.56
CA VAL A 268 -13.08 -11.82 -9.21
C VAL A 268 -14.44 -12.10 -8.56
N ALA A 269 -15.55 -11.98 -9.29
CA ALA A 269 -16.87 -12.36 -8.80
C ALA A 269 -16.92 -13.81 -8.33
N ASN A 270 -16.41 -14.74 -9.15
CA ASN A 270 -16.33 -16.15 -8.79
C ASN A 270 -15.43 -16.36 -7.57
N TYR A 271 -14.25 -15.75 -7.54
CA TYR A 271 -13.33 -15.83 -6.41
C TYR A 271 -13.99 -15.35 -5.12
N VAL A 272 -14.63 -14.18 -5.13
CA VAL A 272 -15.29 -13.60 -3.97
C VAL A 272 -16.41 -14.51 -3.46
N SER A 273 -17.24 -15.07 -4.36
CA SER A 273 -18.30 -16.02 -4.00
C SER A 273 -17.73 -17.28 -3.34
N HIS A 274 -16.62 -17.82 -3.84
CA HIS A 274 -16.02 -19.04 -3.26
C HIS A 274 -15.25 -18.78 -1.96
N THR A 275 -14.50 -17.67 -1.88
CA THR A 275 -13.60 -17.38 -0.75
C THR A 275 -14.30 -16.69 0.40
N TYR A 276 -15.16 -15.72 0.11
CA TYR A 276 -15.85 -14.91 1.13
C TYR A 276 -17.32 -15.29 1.31
N GLN A 277 -17.86 -16.19 0.46
CA GLN A 277 -19.29 -16.56 0.47
C GLN A 277 -20.21 -15.35 0.33
N LEU A 278 -19.77 -14.38 -0.49
CA LEU A 278 -20.47 -13.14 -0.79
C LEU A 278 -20.74 -13.00 -2.28
N GLU A 279 -21.88 -12.42 -2.61
CA GLU A 279 -22.21 -12.02 -3.97
C GLU A 279 -21.87 -10.53 -4.17
N ILE A 280 -21.42 -10.18 -5.38
CA ILE A 280 -21.06 -8.80 -5.74
C ILE A 280 -22.02 -8.22 -6.77
N ASP A 281 -22.18 -6.90 -6.81
CA ASP A 281 -23.03 -6.23 -7.81
C ASP A 281 -22.48 -6.45 -9.23
N GLN A 282 -23.24 -7.19 -10.03
CA GLN A 282 -22.94 -7.52 -11.43
C GLN A 282 -22.85 -6.30 -12.35
N SER A 283 -23.32 -5.14 -11.90
CA SER A 283 -23.17 -3.88 -12.61
C SER A 283 -21.68 -3.47 -12.72
N GLY A 284 -20.83 -3.90 -11.78
CA GLY A 284 -19.39 -3.62 -11.78
C GLY A 284 -18.60 -4.10 -13.01
N LYS A 285 -19.20 -4.93 -13.87
CA LYS A 285 -18.59 -5.40 -15.13
C LYS A 285 -18.40 -4.31 -16.20
N ASP A 286 -19.15 -3.21 -16.10
CA ASP A 286 -19.08 -2.11 -17.07
C ASP A 286 -17.89 -1.21 -16.71
N ILE A 287 -17.05 -0.88 -17.68
CA ILE A 287 -15.81 -0.10 -17.43
C ILE A 287 -16.17 1.31 -16.93
N SER A 288 -17.27 1.86 -17.44
CA SER A 288 -17.81 3.18 -17.08
C SER A 288 -18.69 3.19 -15.82
N ARG A 289 -18.62 2.15 -14.99
CA ARG A 289 -19.42 2.07 -13.76
C ARG A 289 -19.13 3.25 -12.84
N ALA A 290 -20.19 3.94 -12.45
CA ALA A 290 -20.13 5.04 -11.50
C ALA A 290 -19.96 4.50 -10.07
N CYS A 291 -18.97 5.02 -9.34
CA CYS A 291 -18.80 4.80 -7.92
C CYS A 291 -18.96 6.13 -7.17
N PHE A 292 -20.04 6.24 -6.38
CA PHE A 292 -20.29 7.41 -5.55
C PHE A 292 -19.21 7.58 -4.47
N LEU A 293 -18.89 8.83 -4.14
CA LEU A 293 -17.89 9.19 -3.13
C LEU A 293 -18.58 9.60 -1.82
N PRO A 294 -18.58 8.74 -0.78
CA PRO A 294 -19.09 9.11 0.53
C PRO A 294 -18.00 9.72 1.41
N HIS A 295 -18.37 10.08 2.64
CA HIS A 295 -17.41 10.30 3.71
C HIS A 295 -17.14 8.99 4.47
N ASP A 296 -15.87 8.67 4.64
CA ASP A 296 -15.38 7.57 5.46
C ASP A 296 -14.02 7.96 6.06
N SER A 297 -14.01 8.32 7.34
CA SER A 297 -12.79 8.69 8.07
C SER A 297 -11.79 7.54 8.22
N GLU A 298 -12.26 6.30 8.06
CA GLU A 298 -11.47 5.08 8.19
C GLU A 298 -11.09 4.46 6.83
N ILE A 299 -11.31 5.18 5.71
CA ILE A 299 -10.90 4.73 4.38
C ILE A 299 -9.43 4.30 4.37
N PHE A 300 -9.17 3.18 3.70
CA PHE A 300 -7.83 2.69 3.41
C PHE A 300 -7.40 3.10 2.01
N ILE A 301 -6.12 3.46 1.86
CA ILE A 301 -5.39 3.55 0.59
C ILE A 301 -4.11 2.75 0.75
N ASN A 302 -3.67 2.11 -0.34
CA ASN A 302 -2.38 1.44 -0.35
C ASN A 302 -1.25 2.44 0.00
N PRO A 303 -0.41 2.14 1.01
CA PRO A 303 0.68 3.03 1.43
C PRO A 303 1.67 3.38 0.32
N LYS A 304 1.75 2.61 -0.77
CA LYS A 304 2.63 2.91 -1.92
C LYS A 304 2.35 4.26 -2.58
N TYR A 305 1.17 4.84 -2.37
CA TYR A 305 0.81 6.15 -2.92
C TYR A 305 0.95 7.34 -1.95
N LEU A 306 1.21 7.10 -0.66
CA LEU A 306 1.32 8.14 0.37
C LEU A 306 2.75 8.56 0.63
#